data_AF-A0A7J6VG43-F1
#
_entry.id   AF-A0A7J6VG43-F1
#
_cell.length_a   1.000
_cell.length_b   1.000
_cell.length_c   1.000
_cell.angle_alpha   90.00
_cell.angle_beta   90.00
_cell.angle_gamma   90.00
#
_symmetry.space_group_name_H-M   'P 1'
#
loop_
_entity.id
_entity.type
_entity.pdbx_description
1 polymer ?
#
loop_
_entity_poly.entity_id
_entity_poly.type
_entity_poly.pdbx_seq_one_letter_code
_entity_poly.pdbx_strand_id
1 'polypeptide(L)'
;MASVTPILDQNFDVDKLTYEIFSLLENKFLFGCQESNGNGVPLEKSDISNATLFNDLKSNKNVTGKVRILSIDSNGSTDGVLAARTLVHLEERLCQESGNPNAKIADYFDVAAGSGVGGILAALLFTKGNDGRPIYKAKEALNFLVKNRRKLFPSSSSNGIIRKLFHSSSKGEKIFRQVFGESTLKDTLKPVLIPCYDLSTRAPFLFSRADAFESDGYDFKISDICAATSADPTMVGAFEMKSVDKRTKIIAIDGGVAMNNPTAAAITHVLNNKHEFPFCNGVEDLLVVSLGNGVSNPDCSAPNLVQISGEGASDMIDEAVSKAFGESMTSNYVRIQGNGFDAKKCFKKSMHSSTNDKKLLAIVEAMLTQKNVESVLFRGKKVVEKRNSDKLESFAGELVKEHERRKLSILPTVVFKQNSPRTSSATVSTVSSY
;
A
#
# COMPACT_ATOMS: atom_id res chain seq x y z
N MET A 1 -46.68 -33.09 -45.56
CA MET A 1 -46.07 -31.75 -45.71
C MET A 1 -46.62 -30.90 -44.59
N ALA A 2 -45.83 -30.66 -43.55
CA ALA A 2 -46.24 -29.96 -42.35
C ALA A 2 -45.40 -28.68 -42.18
N SER A 3 -46.08 -27.65 -41.69
CA SER A 3 -45.75 -26.23 -41.59
C SER A 3 -44.54 -25.89 -40.71
N VAL A 4 -43.81 -24.85 -41.12
CA VAL A 4 -42.72 -24.19 -40.39
C VAL A 4 -43.30 -23.09 -39.48
N THR A 5 -42.84 -23.05 -38.23
CA THR A 5 -43.05 -21.95 -37.27
C THR A 5 -41.68 -21.30 -36.98
N PRO A 6 -41.53 -19.96 -36.92
CA PRO A 6 -40.26 -19.31 -36.60
C PRO A 6 -40.08 -19.16 -35.09
N ILE A 7 -38.86 -19.39 -34.61
CA ILE A 7 -38.43 -19.14 -33.23
C ILE A 7 -38.06 -17.64 -33.11
N LEU A 8 -38.70 -16.96 -32.16
CA LEU A 8 -38.51 -15.55 -31.82
C LEU A 8 -37.14 -15.25 -31.19
N ASP A 9 -36.68 -14.04 -31.50
CA ASP A 9 -35.52 -13.30 -31.02
C ASP A 9 -35.30 -13.28 -29.49
N GLN A 10 -34.04 -13.46 -29.07
CA GLN A 10 -33.54 -13.18 -27.70
C GLN A 10 -32.29 -12.28 -27.66
N ASN A 11 -31.90 -11.62 -28.76
CA ASN A 11 -30.62 -10.91 -28.84
C ASN A 11 -30.66 -9.39 -28.64
N PHE A 12 -31.79 -8.77 -28.28
CA PHE A 12 -31.90 -7.31 -28.25
C PHE A 12 -31.58 -6.62 -26.91
N ASP A 13 -31.50 -7.35 -25.78
CA ASP A 13 -31.30 -6.74 -24.45
C ASP A 13 -29.84 -6.70 -23.96
N VAL A 14 -28.97 -7.54 -24.52
CA VAL A 14 -27.55 -7.63 -24.10
C VAL A 14 -26.74 -6.44 -24.61
N ASP A 15 -27.04 -5.97 -25.82
CA ASP A 15 -26.34 -4.84 -26.44
C ASP A 15 -26.71 -3.50 -25.80
N LYS A 16 -27.95 -3.35 -25.33
CA LYS A 16 -28.40 -2.12 -24.67
C LYS A 16 -27.76 -1.96 -23.29
N LEU A 17 -27.72 -3.01 -22.49
CA LEU A 17 -27.08 -2.98 -21.18
C LEU A 17 -25.56 -2.75 -21.31
N THR A 18 -24.94 -3.38 -22.31
CA THR A 18 -23.52 -3.20 -22.61
C THR A 18 -23.23 -1.76 -23.04
N TYR A 19 -24.05 -1.20 -23.94
CA TYR A 19 -23.92 0.18 -24.38
C TYR A 19 -24.15 1.18 -23.25
N GLU A 20 -25.13 0.93 -22.37
CA GLU A 20 -25.37 1.77 -21.18
C GLU A 20 -24.18 1.71 -20.22
N ILE A 21 -23.62 0.52 -19.94
CA ILE A 21 -22.43 0.38 -19.09
C ILE A 21 -21.24 1.14 -19.70
N PHE A 22 -20.97 0.97 -20.99
CA PHE A 22 -19.87 1.66 -21.65
C PHE A 22 -20.09 3.17 -21.70
N SER A 23 -21.30 3.64 -21.99
CA SER A 23 -21.61 5.08 -22.03
C SER A 23 -21.54 5.73 -20.64
N LEU A 24 -21.90 4.99 -19.58
CA LEU A 24 -21.82 5.46 -18.20
C LEU A 24 -20.36 5.50 -17.70
N LEU A 25 -19.53 4.55 -18.13
CA LEU A 25 -18.08 4.58 -17.89
C LEU A 25 -17.42 5.70 -18.69
N GLU A 26 -17.79 5.91 -19.95
CA GLU A 26 -17.22 6.94 -20.81
C GLU A 26 -17.58 8.35 -20.29
N ASN A 27 -18.84 8.59 -19.92
CA ASN A 27 -19.27 9.88 -19.38
C ASN A 27 -18.70 10.17 -17.98
N LYS A 28 -18.60 9.18 -17.08
CA LYS A 28 -18.04 9.42 -15.75
C LYS A 28 -16.51 9.51 -15.74
N PHE A 29 -15.83 8.86 -16.68
CA PHE A 29 -14.37 8.73 -16.68
C PHE A 29 -13.67 9.72 -17.63
N LEU A 30 -14.32 10.15 -18.73
CA LEU A 30 -13.73 11.09 -19.70
C LEU A 30 -14.28 12.51 -19.60
N PHE A 31 -15.53 12.71 -19.16
CA PHE A 31 -16.19 14.01 -19.17
C PHE A 31 -16.97 14.22 -17.87
N GLY A 32 -16.28 14.41 -16.74
CA GLY A 32 -16.89 14.58 -15.43
C GLY A 32 -18.10 15.53 -15.46
N CYS A 33 -19.30 14.96 -15.33
CA CYS A 33 -20.53 15.71 -15.51
C CYS A 33 -21.01 16.26 -14.17
N GLN A 34 -21.09 17.59 -14.05
CA GLN A 34 -21.85 18.29 -13.03
C GLN A 34 -23.33 17.93 -13.19
N GLU A 35 -23.97 17.39 -12.15
CA GLU A 35 -25.42 17.25 -12.12
C GLU A 35 -26.06 18.60 -11.78
N SER A 36 -26.78 19.14 -12.76
CA SER A 36 -27.68 20.28 -12.62
C SER A 36 -29.00 19.86 -11.96
N ASN A 37 -29.38 20.61 -10.92
CA ASN A 37 -30.64 20.50 -10.16
C ASN A 37 -31.89 20.36 -11.05
N GLY A 38 -32.70 19.33 -10.79
CA GLY A 38 -34.05 19.14 -11.34
C GLY A 38 -35.06 18.75 -10.26
N ASN A 39 -36.16 19.50 -10.19
CA ASN A 39 -37.22 19.46 -9.17
C ASN A 39 -38.23 18.29 -9.30
N GLY A 40 -38.82 17.90 -8.15
CA GLY A 40 -40.13 17.22 -8.00
C GLY A 40 -40.04 15.92 -7.17
N VAL A 41 -40.86 15.55 -6.19
CA VAL A 41 -42.15 15.98 -5.57
C VAL A 41 -42.17 15.32 -4.15
N PRO A 42 -42.84 15.85 -3.09
CA PRO A 42 -42.58 15.43 -1.71
C PRO A 42 -43.42 14.23 -1.28
N LEU A 43 -42.80 13.28 -0.57
CA LEU A 43 -43.49 12.25 0.22
C LEU A 43 -43.00 12.28 1.69
N GLU A 44 -43.87 11.81 2.58
CA GLU A 44 -44.03 12.22 3.97
C GLU A 44 -42.88 11.99 4.98
N LYS A 45 -43.00 12.74 6.07
CA LYS A 45 -42.08 12.88 7.21
C LYS A 45 -42.10 11.66 8.15
N SER A 46 -40.94 11.04 8.32
CA SER A 46 -40.38 10.65 9.63
C SER A 46 -38.90 10.33 9.46
N ASP A 47 -38.04 10.83 10.36
CA ASP A 47 -36.57 10.67 10.45
C ASP A 47 -35.66 11.65 9.66
N ILE A 48 -36.11 12.88 9.42
CA ILE A 48 -35.41 13.88 8.58
C ILE A 48 -34.31 14.69 9.31
N SER A 49 -34.09 14.56 10.62
CA SER A 49 -33.08 15.40 11.30
C SER A 49 -31.63 14.94 11.05
N ASN A 50 -31.37 13.63 11.05
CA ASN A 50 -30.00 13.12 10.92
C ASN A 50 -29.54 13.07 9.47
N ALA A 51 -30.38 12.61 8.54
CA ALA A 51 -30.02 12.48 7.13
C ALA A 51 -29.69 13.84 6.49
N THR A 52 -30.44 14.89 6.83
CA THR A 52 -30.22 16.25 6.34
C THR A 52 -28.93 16.85 6.91
N LEU A 53 -28.66 16.67 8.21
CA LEU A 53 -27.40 17.10 8.83
C LEU A 53 -26.19 16.38 8.21
N PHE A 54 -26.28 15.06 8.00
CA PHE A 54 -25.23 14.28 7.35
C PHE A 54 -25.01 14.70 5.89
N ASN A 55 -26.06 15.05 5.17
CA ASN A 55 -25.95 15.52 3.78
C ASN A 55 -25.41 16.96 3.70
N ASP A 56 -25.81 17.84 4.62
CA ASP A 56 -25.27 19.20 4.74
C ASP A 56 -23.77 19.17 5.13
N LEU A 57 -23.37 18.27 6.03
CA LEU A 57 -21.98 18.03 6.38
C LEU A 57 -21.16 17.42 5.23
N LYS A 58 -21.75 16.52 4.42
CA LYS A 58 -21.13 16.00 3.19
C LYS A 58 -20.90 17.09 2.14
N SER A 59 -21.78 18.09 2.07
CA SER A 59 -21.66 19.22 1.13
C SER A 59 -20.53 20.19 1.51
N ASN A 60 -20.16 20.21 2.79
CA ASN A 60 -19.19 21.15 3.34
C ASN A 60 -17.78 20.51 3.37
N LYS A 61 -17.14 20.38 2.20
CA LYS A 61 -15.81 19.76 2.01
C LYS A 61 -14.71 20.28 2.96
N ASN A 62 -14.89 21.48 3.54
CA ASN A 62 -13.95 22.09 4.48
C ASN A 62 -14.08 21.59 5.93
N VAL A 63 -15.14 20.85 6.27
CA VAL A 63 -15.39 20.37 7.64
C VAL A 63 -14.70 19.03 7.91
N THR A 64 -14.47 18.21 6.89
CA THR A 64 -13.94 16.84 7.04
C THR A 64 -12.43 16.77 6.79
N GLY A 65 -11.75 15.90 7.55
CA GLY A 65 -10.32 15.56 7.40
C GLY A 65 -9.95 15.00 6.01
N LYS A 66 -8.69 15.08 5.58
CA LYS A 66 -8.17 14.32 4.42
C LYS A 66 -7.46 13.07 4.87
N VAL A 67 -7.84 11.87 4.41
CA VAL A 67 -7.20 10.60 4.80
C VAL A 67 -5.75 10.51 4.29
N ARG A 68 -4.82 10.15 5.17
CA ARG A 68 -3.38 10.14 4.89
C ARG A 68 -2.89 8.72 4.61
N ILE A 69 -2.37 8.48 3.41
CA ILE A 69 -1.93 7.17 2.94
C ILE A 69 -0.41 7.18 2.73
N LEU A 70 0.28 6.19 3.30
CA LEU A 70 1.65 5.85 2.96
C LEU A 70 1.65 4.61 2.07
N SER A 71 2.35 4.68 0.94
CA SER A 71 2.53 3.56 0.03
C SER A 71 4.02 3.36 -0.25
N ILE A 72 4.50 2.13 -0.13
CA ILE A 72 5.91 1.79 -0.33
C ILE A 72 6.00 0.67 -1.36
N ASP A 73 6.70 0.94 -2.45
CA ASP A 73 6.94 -0.04 -3.51
C ASP A 73 7.77 -1.22 -3.00
N SER A 74 7.72 -2.30 -3.77
CA SER A 74 8.62 -3.44 -3.61
C SER A 74 10.06 -3.09 -3.98
N ASN A 75 10.89 -4.13 -4.01
CA ASN A 75 12.27 -4.13 -4.46
C ASN A 75 12.49 -3.23 -5.70
N GLY A 76 13.62 -2.52 -5.71
CA GLY A 76 14.14 -1.74 -6.82
C GLY A 76 15.66 -1.72 -6.74
N SER A 77 16.31 -0.78 -7.42
CA SER A 77 17.78 -0.71 -7.49
C SER A 77 18.54 -0.63 -6.15
N THR A 78 17.82 -0.37 -5.04
CA THR A 78 18.39 -0.13 -3.71
C THR A 78 17.95 -1.13 -2.62
N ASP A 79 17.25 -2.21 -2.97
CA ASP A 79 16.73 -3.22 -2.02
C ASP A 79 15.94 -2.60 -0.83
N GLY A 80 15.16 -1.56 -1.07
CA GLY A 80 14.36 -0.89 -0.03
C GLY A 80 15.07 0.23 0.74
N VAL A 81 16.39 0.41 0.56
CA VAL A 81 17.17 1.37 1.35
C VAL A 81 16.80 2.81 1.02
N LEU A 82 16.44 3.11 -0.23
CA LEU A 82 15.94 4.45 -0.60
C LEU A 82 14.64 4.79 0.14
N ALA A 83 13.62 3.93 0.07
CA ALA A 83 12.37 4.17 0.77
C ALA A 83 12.59 4.28 2.29
N ALA A 84 13.39 3.39 2.88
CA ALA A 84 13.70 3.43 4.30
C ALA A 84 14.40 4.72 4.72
N ARG A 85 15.39 5.20 3.94
CA ARG A 85 16.07 6.47 4.24
C ARG A 85 15.16 7.67 4.06
N THR A 86 14.27 7.63 3.06
CA THR A 86 13.23 8.65 2.84
C THR A 86 12.30 8.73 4.05
N LEU A 87 11.88 7.60 4.62
CA LEU A 87 11.08 7.55 5.84
C LEU A 87 11.81 8.13 7.06
N VAL A 88 13.13 7.97 7.15
CA VAL A 88 13.93 8.63 8.21
C VAL A 88 13.84 10.14 8.09
N HIS A 89 14.09 10.68 6.90
CA HIS A 89 13.99 12.13 6.65
C HIS A 89 12.58 12.65 6.91
N LEU A 90 11.55 11.90 6.49
CA LEU A 90 10.16 12.24 6.75
C LEU A 90 9.86 12.27 8.26
N GLU A 91 10.23 11.23 9.02
CA GLU A 91 10.00 11.20 10.47
C GLU A 91 10.76 12.34 11.19
N GLU A 92 12.00 12.62 10.79
CA GLU A 92 12.80 13.75 11.31
C GLU A 92 12.11 15.09 11.03
N ARG A 93 11.59 15.28 9.81
CA ARG A 93 10.87 16.51 9.45
C ARG A 93 9.54 16.64 10.20
N LEU A 94 8.78 15.56 10.34
CA LEU A 94 7.55 15.54 11.14
C LEU A 94 7.83 15.91 12.60
N CYS A 95 8.94 15.42 13.18
CA CYS A 95 9.34 15.82 14.54
C CYS A 95 9.63 17.32 14.65
N GLN A 96 10.33 17.89 13.65
CA GLN A 96 10.67 19.32 13.62
C GLN A 96 9.43 20.21 13.47
N GLU A 97 8.60 19.93 12.47
CA GLU A 97 7.41 20.72 12.12
C GLU A 97 6.32 20.66 13.19
N SER A 98 6.14 19.51 13.83
CA SER A 98 5.15 19.36 14.92
C SER A 98 5.65 19.80 16.29
N GLY A 99 6.96 20.04 16.45
CA GLY A 99 7.59 20.26 17.76
C GLY A 99 7.55 19.02 18.68
N ASN A 100 7.14 17.85 18.18
CA ASN A 100 7.06 16.61 18.95
C ASN A 100 8.25 15.68 18.62
N PRO A 101 9.27 15.56 19.50
CA PRO A 101 10.44 14.70 19.25
C PRO A 101 10.11 13.20 19.25
N ASN A 102 8.91 12.82 19.71
CA ASN A 102 8.44 11.45 19.75
C ASN A 102 7.52 11.09 18.58
N ALA A 103 7.27 12.02 17.64
CA ALA A 103 6.48 11.76 16.44
C ALA A 103 7.01 10.53 15.69
N LYS A 104 6.09 9.64 15.29
CA LYS A 104 6.36 8.45 14.48
C LYS A 104 5.62 8.54 13.16
N ILE A 105 6.10 7.84 12.13
CA ILE A 105 5.38 7.70 10.86
C ILE A 105 3.90 7.31 11.08
N ALA A 106 3.62 6.30 11.91
CA ALA A 106 2.25 5.82 12.16
C ALA A 106 1.31 6.84 12.83
N ASP A 107 1.82 7.93 13.41
CA ASP A 107 1.00 9.00 13.98
C ASP A 107 0.39 9.90 12.88
N TYR A 108 1.08 9.98 11.73
CA TYR A 108 0.75 10.89 10.62
C TYR A 108 0.10 10.20 9.43
N PHE A 109 -0.01 8.88 9.44
CA PHE A 109 -0.67 8.11 8.39
C PHE A 109 -1.80 7.27 8.94
N ASP A 110 -2.90 7.25 8.22
CA ASP A 110 -4.11 6.52 8.57
C ASP A 110 -4.12 5.12 7.95
N VAL A 111 -3.45 4.93 6.81
CA VAL A 111 -3.27 3.65 6.13
C VAL A 111 -1.84 3.52 5.63
N ALA A 112 -1.26 2.32 5.75
CA ALA A 112 0.00 1.99 5.12
C ALA A 112 -0.14 0.81 4.17
N ALA A 113 0.40 0.94 2.96
CA ALA A 113 0.51 -0.14 2.01
C ALA A 113 1.98 -0.37 1.66
N GLY A 114 2.36 -1.64 1.52
CA GLY A 114 3.74 -1.98 1.26
C GLY A 114 3.85 -3.30 0.52
N SER A 115 4.60 -3.32 -0.58
CA SER A 115 4.88 -4.54 -1.35
C SER A 115 6.32 -4.98 -1.12
N GLY A 116 6.60 -6.28 -1.03
CA GLY A 116 7.94 -6.82 -0.77
C GLY A 116 8.66 -6.13 0.39
N VAL A 117 9.80 -5.48 0.10
CA VAL A 117 10.55 -4.71 1.12
C VAL A 117 9.74 -3.54 1.69
N GLY A 118 8.87 -2.92 0.90
CA GLY A 118 7.89 -1.95 1.37
C GLY A 118 6.89 -2.56 2.35
N GLY A 119 6.50 -3.82 2.16
CA GLY A 119 5.63 -4.56 3.08
C GLY A 119 6.32 -4.84 4.42
N ILE A 120 7.61 -5.18 4.38
CA ILE A 120 8.45 -5.29 5.59
C ILE A 120 8.52 -3.95 6.32
N LEU A 121 8.76 -2.84 5.60
CA LEU A 121 8.82 -1.51 6.20
C LEU A 121 7.48 -1.09 6.83
N ALA A 122 6.37 -1.33 6.13
CA ALA A 122 5.04 -1.08 6.65
C ALA A 122 4.80 -1.89 7.93
N ALA A 123 5.14 -3.18 7.94
CA ALA A 123 5.02 -4.03 9.13
C ALA A 123 5.85 -3.50 10.31
N LEU A 124 7.11 -3.13 10.11
CA LEU A 124 7.99 -2.61 11.17
C LEU A 124 7.48 -1.30 11.78
N LEU A 125 6.88 -0.43 10.96
CA LEU A 125 6.44 0.90 11.34
C LEU A 125 4.99 0.96 11.85
N PHE A 126 4.19 -0.08 11.64
CA PHE A 126 2.77 -0.09 12.00
C PHE A 126 2.35 -1.24 12.92
N THR A 127 3.19 -2.25 13.15
CA THR A 127 2.89 -3.27 14.18
C THR A 127 3.05 -2.66 15.57
N LYS A 128 2.07 -2.91 16.44
CA LYS A 128 2.07 -2.40 17.82
C LYS A 128 3.10 -3.15 18.67
N GLY A 129 4.00 -2.42 19.31
CA GLY A 129 4.91 -2.89 20.33
C GLY A 129 4.28 -2.92 21.72
N ASN A 130 5.05 -3.37 22.72
CA ASN A 130 4.57 -3.56 24.09
C ASN A 130 4.13 -2.26 24.79
N ASP A 131 4.68 -1.13 24.38
CA ASP A 131 4.35 0.22 24.86
C ASP A 131 3.15 0.84 24.13
N GLY A 132 2.52 0.09 23.22
CA GLY A 132 1.42 0.57 22.38
C GLY A 132 1.83 1.50 21.24
N ARG A 133 3.13 1.69 21.00
CA ARG A 133 3.70 2.45 19.88
C ARG A 133 4.19 1.50 18.78
N PRO A 134 4.59 1.99 17.60
CA PRO A 134 5.24 1.16 16.60
C PRO A 134 6.44 0.41 17.17
N ILE A 135 6.65 -0.84 16.75
CA ILE A 135 7.83 -1.62 17.17
C ILE A 135 9.11 -0.85 16.87
N TYR A 136 9.22 -0.21 15.69
CA TYR A 136 10.38 0.58 15.27
C TYR A 136 10.04 2.03 14.89
N LYS A 137 11.00 2.92 15.15
CA LYS A 137 11.17 4.22 14.49
C LYS A 137 11.67 4.03 13.06
N ALA A 138 11.49 5.04 12.20
CA ALA A 138 12.00 4.99 10.83
C ALA A 138 13.51 4.68 10.75
N LYS A 139 14.32 5.25 11.64
CA LYS A 139 15.78 5.01 11.70
C LYS A 139 16.13 3.58 12.11
N GLU A 140 15.34 2.98 12.99
CA GLU A 140 15.51 1.60 13.43
C GLU A 140 15.13 0.63 12.31
N ALA A 141 14.05 0.92 11.57
CA ALA A 141 13.67 0.16 10.38
C ALA A 141 14.75 0.20 9.28
N LEU A 142 15.34 1.38 9.01
CA LEU A 142 16.50 1.50 8.10
C LEU A 142 17.68 0.66 8.58
N ASN A 143 18.05 0.77 9.86
CA ASN A 143 19.16 0.01 10.43
C ASN A 143 18.90 -1.51 10.36
N PHE A 144 17.67 -1.94 10.60
CA PHE A 144 17.26 -3.34 10.48
C PHE A 144 17.43 -3.84 9.06
N LEU A 145 16.96 -3.10 8.06
CA LEU A 145 17.13 -3.47 6.65
C LEU A 145 18.60 -3.56 6.27
N VAL A 146 19.40 -2.52 6.54
CA VAL A 146 20.83 -2.51 6.20
C VAL A 146 21.57 -3.68 6.87
N LYS A 147 21.32 -3.93 8.16
CA LYS A 147 21.95 -5.02 8.93
C LYS A 147 21.59 -6.40 8.40
N ASN A 148 20.34 -6.59 7.95
CA ASN A 148 19.83 -7.90 7.53
C ASN A 148 19.75 -8.07 6.00
N ARG A 149 20.12 -7.05 5.21
CA ARG A 149 19.99 -7.02 3.74
C ARG A 149 20.47 -8.30 3.06
N ARG A 150 21.68 -8.77 3.39
CA ARG A 150 22.25 -10.00 2.79
C ARG A 150 21.51 -11.29 3.15
N LYS A 151 20.76 -11.29 4.27
CA LYS A 151 19.97 -12.44 4.73
C LYS A 151 18.55 -12.40 4.16
N LEU A 152 17.99 -11.21 3.98
CA LEU A 152 16.66 -10.99 3.42
C LEU A 152 16.68 -11.09 1.88
N PHE A 153 17.71 -10.55 1.25
CA PHE A 153 17.88 -10.49 -0.20
C PHE A 153 19.24 -11.13 -0.58
N PRO A 154 19.36 -12.47 -0.50
CA PRO A 154 20.56 -13.16 -0.97
C PRO A 154 20.74 -12.95 -2.48
N SER A 155 21.97 -12.94 -2.99
CA SER A 155 22.29 -12.82 -4.42
C SER A 155 22.61 -14.17 -5.07
N SER A 156 22.28 -14.30 -6.36
CA SER A 156 22.47 -15.52 -7.15
C SER A 156 23.94 -15.85 -7.42
N SER A 157 24.89 -14.99 -7.03
CA SER A 157 26.32 -15.16 -7.34
C SER A 157 27.07 -16.11 -6.41
N SER A 158 26.42 -16.74 -5.41
CA SER A 158 27.05 -17.79 -4.60
C SER A 158 26.67 -19.18 -5.11
N ASN A 159 27.48 -19.69 -6.02
CA ASN A 159 27.72 -21.10 -6.39
C ASN A 159 26.66 -22.15 -5.97
N GLY A 160 25.98 -22.70 -6.98
CA GLY A 160 25.42 -24.05 -6.98
C GLY A 160 23.91 -24.14 -7.22
N ILE A 161 23.50 -24.73 -8.35
CA ILE A 161 22.11 -25.17 -8.65
C ILE A 161 21.55 -26.02 -7.51
N ILE A 162 22.42 -26.80 -6.86
CA ILE A 162 22.10 -27.67 -5.72
C ILE A 162 21.64 -26.84 -4.50
N ARG A 163 22.16 -25.63 -4.28
CA ARG A 163 21.77 -24.81 -3.12
C ARG A 163 20.37 -24.20 -3.26
N LYS A 164 19.86 -23.96 -4.47
CA LYS A 164 18.47 -23.49 -4.68
C LYS A 164 17.42 -24.53 -4.25
N LEU A 165 17.76 -25.82 -4.29
CA LEU A 165 16.91 -26.89 -3.74
C LEU A 165 17.00 -27.03 -2.21
N PHE A 166 18.07 -26.55 -1.58
CA PHE A 166 18.33 -26.70 -0.14
C PHE A 166 18.32 -25.37 0.64
N HIS A 167 17.95 -24.24 0.02
CA HIS A 167 17.77 -22.98 0.74
C HIS A 167 16.49 -23.07 1.57
N SER A 168 16.70 -23.46 2.82
CA SER A 168 15.71 -23.27 3.87
C SER A 168 15.36 -21.78 3.94
N SER A 169 14.12 -21.46 3.56
CA SER A 169 13.38 -20.23 3.87
C SER A 169 13.50 -19.79 5.34
N SER A 170 14.02 -20.65 6.22
CA SER A 170 14.12 -20.43 7.66
C SER A 170 14.96 -19.24 8.12
N LYS A 171 15.93 -18.71 7.35
CA LYS A 171 16.78 -17.62 7.87
C LYS A 171 16.05 -16.27 7.92
N GLY A 172 15.37 -15.89 6.84
CA GLY A 172 14.55 -14.66 6.80
C GLY A 172 13.37 -14.78 7.76
N GLU A 173 12.68 -15.93 7.72
CA GLU A 173 11.58 -16.26 8.61
C GLU A 173 11.96 -16.15 10.10
N LYS A 174 13.12 -16.70 10.50
CA LYS A 174 13.63 -16.59 11.88
C LYS A 174 13.84 -15.13 12.30
N ILE A 175 14.35 -14.28 11.39
CA ILE A 175 14.54 -12.85 11.68
C ILE A 175 13.19 -12.19 11.91
N PHE A 176 12.20 -12.45 11.05
CA PHE A 176 10.87 -11.86 11.22
C PHE A 176 10.16 -12.39 12.47
N ARG A 177 10.27 -13.68 12.78
CA ARG A 177 9.75 -14.25 14.04
C ARG A 177 10.40 -13.62 15.27
N GLN A 178 11.69 -13.30 15.22
CA GLN A 178 12.38 -12.60 16.33
C GLN A 178 11.87 -11.17 16.53
N VAL A 179 11.47 -10.48 15.47
CA VAL A 179 10.99 -9.08 15.55
C VAL A 179 9.52 -9.00 15.92
N PHE A 180 8.68 -9.76 15.22
CA PHE A 180 7.22 -9.66 15.34
C PHE A 180 6.61 -10.65 16.33
N GLY A 181 7.36 -11.67 16.74
CA GLY A 181 6.86 -12.73 17.60
C GLY A 181 5.59 -13.37 17.03
N GLU A 182 4.54 -13.36 17.84
CA GLU A 182 3.22 -13.90 17.50
C GLU A 182 2.22 -12.84 17.01
N SER A 183 2.68 -11.61 16.77
CA SER A 183 1.82 -10.51 16.30
C SER A 183 1.15 -10.84 14.96
N THR A 184 -0.11 -10.45 14.85
CA THR A 184 -1.00 -10.71 13.70
C THR A 184 -1.41 -9.41 13.01
N LEU A 185 -2.18 -9.49 11.93
CA LEU A 185 -2.69 -8.29 11.25
C LEU A 185 -3.51 -7.41 12.19
N LYS A 186 -4.30 -8.01 13.08
CA LYS A 186 -5.11 -7.27 14.05
C LYS A 186 -4.29 -6.46 15.06
N ASP A 187 -3.04 -6.87 15.29
CA ASP A 187 -2.10 -6.20 16.19
C ASP A 187 -1.40 -4.99 15.55
N THR A 188 -1.74 -4.64 14.33
CA THR A 188 -1.28 -3.38 13.71
C THR A 188 -2.08 -2.18 14.23
N LEU A 189 -1.40 -1.05 14.39
CA LEU A 189 -1.92 0.21 14.93
C LEU A 189 -2.97 0.86 14.02
N LYS A 190 -2.86 0.62 12.71
CA LYS A 190 -3.65 1.21 11.63
C LYS A 190 -3.83 0.15 10.53
N PRO A 191 -4.81 0.31 9.63
CA PRO A 191 -4.92 -0.51 8.43
C PRO A 191 -3.60 -0.62 7.67
N VAL A 192 -3.15 -1.86 7.48
CA VAL A 192 -1.98 -2.22 6.69
C VAL A 192 -2.43 -3.12 5.55
N LEU A 193 -1.89 -2.85 4.35
CA LEU A 193 -2.14 -3.59 3.12
C LEU A 193 -0.82 -4.13 2.56
N ILE A 194 -0.66 -5.45 2.51
CA ILE A 194 0.56 -6.09 2.01
C ILE A 194 0.18 -7.14 0.97
N PRO A 195 0.57 -7.02 -0.30
CA PRO A 195 0.27 -8.00 -1.32
C PRO A 195 1.26 -9.17 -1.32
N CYS A 196 0.80 -10.31 -1.78
CA CYS A 196 1.59 -11.42 -2.34
C CYS A 196 0.88 -11.99 -3.57
N TYR A 197 1.56 -12.86 -4.32
CA TYR A 197 0.90 -13.66 -5.35
C TYR A 197 0.72 -15.10 -4.85
N ASP A 198 -0.52 -15.59 -4.82
CA ASP A 198 -0.81 -16.96 -4.37
C ASP A 198 -0.81 -17.91 -5.56
N LEU A 199 0.11 -18.87 -5.53
CA LEU A 199 0.23 -19.91 -6.55
C LEU A 199 -0.93 -20.91 -6.52
N SER A 200 -1.60 -21.06 -5.37
CA SER A 200 -2.73 -21.99 -5.23
C SER A 200 -3.92 -21.52 -6.05
N THR A 201 -4.29 -20.24 -5.90
CA THR A 201 -5.39 -19.59 -6.62
C THR A 201 -4.97 -18.99 -7.96
N ARG A 202 -3.66 -18.80 -8.20
CA ARG A 202 -3.08 -18.09 -9.35
C ARG A 202 -3.58 -16.64 -9.44
N ALA A 203 -3.68 -15.98 -8.29
CA ALA A 203 -4.17 -14.62 -8.19
C ALA A 203 -3.37 -13.81 -7.15
N PRO A 204 -3.38 -12.46 -7.26
CA PRO A 204 -2.95 -11.60 -6.17
C PRO A 204 -3.77 -11.87 -4.91
N PHE A 205 -3.08 -11.95 -3.77
CA PHE A 205 -3.70 -11.96 -2.45
C PHE A 205 -3.24 -10.72 -1.68
N LEU A 206 -4.19 -9.96 -1.13
CA LEU A 206 -3.91 -8.74 -0.37
C LEU A 206 -4.17 -8.99 1.11
N PHE A 207 -3.11 -9.07 1.91
CA PHE A 207 -3.24 -9.10 3.37
C PHE A 207 -3.76 -7.74 3.83
N SER A 208 -4.93 -7.73 4.48
CA SER A 208 -5.62 -6.52 4.93
C SER A 208 -6.04 -6.68 6.38
N ARG A 209 -5.71 -5.69 7.21
CA ARG A 209 -6.21 -5.62 8.60
C ARG A 209 -7.73 -5.65 8.64
N ALA A 210 -8.41 -4.97 7.71
CA ALA A 210 -9.87 -4.94 7.69
C ALA A 210 -10.46 -6.34 7.51
N ASP A 211 -9.91 -7.13 6.59
CA ASP A 211 -10.39 -8.51 6.33
C ASP A 211 -10.11 -9.43 7.53
N ALA A 212 -8.96 -9.24 8.19
CA ALA A 212 -8.64 -9.95 9.42
C ALA A 212 -9.67 -9.67 10.53
N PHE A 213 -10.22 -8.46 10.64
CA PHE A 213 -11.30 -8.13 11.58
C PHE A 213 -12.65 -8.75 11.21
N GLU A 214 -12.91 -8.98 9.92
CA GLU A 214 -14.14 -9.64 9.46
C GLU A 214 -14.10 -11.16 9.69
N SER A 215 -12.92 -11.78 9.52
CA SER A 215 -12.79 -13.23 9.68
C SER A 215 -11.37 -13.64 10.08
N ASP A 216 -11.28 -14.52 11.08
CA ASP A 216 -10.04 -15.12 11.56
C ASP A 216 -9.30 -15.92 10.45
N GLY A 217 -10.00 -16.30 9.37
CA GLY A 217 -9.42 -16.92 8.18
C GLY A 217 -8.58 -15.97 7.31
N TYR A 218 -8.65 -14.66 7.54
CA TYR A 218 -7.81 -13.65 6.88
C TYR A 218 -6.80 -13.02 7.85
N ASP A 219 -6.73 -13.51 9.09
CA ASP A 219 -5.75 -13.07 10.07
C ASP A 219 -4.51 -13.97 10.00
N PHE A 220 -3.35 -13.36 9.72
CA PHE A 220 -2.09 -14.06 9.56
C PHE A 220 -1.01 -13.40 10.42
N LYS A 221 0.01 -14.18 10.80
CA LYS A 221 1.16 -13.63 11.52
C LYS A 221 1.91 -12.63 10.65
N ILE A 222 2.26 -11.48 11.22
CA ILE A 222 3.04 -10.45 10.52
C ILE A 222 4.40 -11.01 10.06
N SER A 223 5.00 -11.91 10.83
CA SER A 223 6.25 -12.58 10.47
C SER A 223 6.12 -13.43 9.20
N ASP A 224 5.02 -14.17 9.05
CA ASP A 224 4.73 -14.98 7.88
C ASP A 224 4.35 -14.10 6.68
N ILE A 225 3.62 -13.00 6.89
CA ILE A 225 3.31 -12.01 5.84
C ILE A 225 4.58 -11.37 5.29
N CYS A 226 5.52 -10.98 6.16
CA CYS A 226 6.81 -10.42 5.73
C CYS A 226 7.62 -11.44 4.92
N ALA A 227 7.59 -12.72 5.30
CA ALA A 227 8.24 -13.78 4.54
C ALA A 227 7.57 -14.00 3.17
N ALA A 228 6.24 -14.02 3.13
CA ALA A 228 5.44 -14.21 1.92
C ALA A 228 5.64 -13.09 0.90
N THR A 229 5.51 -11.83 1.33
CA THR A 229 5.65 -10.68 0.42
C THR A 229 7.09 -10.51 -0.08
N SER A 230 8.11 -11.01 0.64
CA SER A 230 9.52 -10.91 0.22
C SER A 230 10.08 -12.19 -0.41
N ALA A 231 9.23 -13.20 -0.65
CA ALA A 231 9.63 -14.49 -1.22
C ALA A 231 9.91 -14.38 -2.72
N ASP A 232 11.10 -13.86 -3.07
CA ASP A 232 11.56 -13.79 -4.46
C ASP A 232 11.60 -15.22 -5.07
N PRO A 233 10.84 -15.48 -6.15
CA PRO A 233 10.70 -16.81 -6.73
C PRO A 233 12.01 -17.34 -7.32
N THR A 234 12.93 -16.45 -7.72
CA THR A 234 14.22 -16.81 -8.32
C THR A 234 15.30 -17.14 -7.28
N MET A 235 15.09 -16.69 -6.04
CA MET A 235 16.08 -16.72 -4.95
C MET A 235 15.68 -17.62 -3.78
N VAL A 236 14.43 -17.51 -3.32
CA VAL A 236 13.92 -18.17 -2.12
C VAL A 236 12.88 -19.23 -2.45
N GLY A 237 12.13 -19.05 -3.55
CA GLY A 237 11.02 -19.93 -3.92
C GLY A 237 9.73 -19.58 -3.16
N ALA A 238 8.69 -20.40 -3.33
CA ALA A 238 7.39 -20.15 -2.73
C ALA A 238 7.39 -20.40 -1.21
N PHE A 239 6.63 -19.58 -0.49
CA PHE A 239 6.44 -19.66 0.95
C PHE A 239 5.03 -20.15 1.27
N GLU A 240 4.92 -21.30 1.94
CA GLU A 240 3.63 -21.80 2.43
C GLU A 240 3.31 -21.18 3.79
N MET A 241 2.10 -20.64 3.92
CA MET A 241 1.59 -20.11 5.19
C MET A 241 0.11 -20.44 5.40
N LYS A 242 -0.33 -20.28 6.63
CA LYS A 242 -1.73 -20.50 7.04
C LYS A 242 -2.22 -19.36 7.91
N SER A 243 -3.51 -19.09 7.86
CA SER A 243 -4.19 -18.17 8.79
C SER A 243 -4.07 -18.68 10.23
N VAL A 244 -4.31 -17.79 11.20
CA VAL A 244 -4.27 -18.13 12.63
C VAL A 244 -5.23 -19.28 12.96
N ASP A 245 -6.42 -19.29 12.36
CA ASP A 245 -7.40 -20.37 12.49
C ASP A 245 -7.11 -21.60 11.62
N LYS A 246 -6.05 -21.55 10.81
CA LYS A 246 -5.57 -22.58 9.87
C LYS A 246 -6.54 -22.94 8.74
N ARG A 247 -7.63 -22.19 8.54
CA ARG A 247 -8.63 -22.45 7.49
C ARG A 247 -8.16 -22.02 6.11
N THR A 248 -7.40 -20.93 6.05
CA THR A 248 -6.84 -20.41 4.80
C THR A 248 -5.39 -20.83 4.69
N LYS A 249 -5.04 -21.47 3.57
CA LYS A 249 -3.67 -21.82 3.21
C LYS A 249 -3.29 -21.05 1.95
N ILE A 250 -2.11 -20.44 1.96
CA ILE A 250 -1.57 -19.66 0.85
C ILE A 250 -0.20 -20.22 0.48
N ILE A 251 0.08 -20.32 -0.81
CA ILE A 251 1.41 -20.63 -1.35
C ILE A 251 1.90 -19.33 -2.01
N ALA A 252 2.52 -18.47 -1.21
CA ALA A 252 2.85 -17.11 -1.59
C ALA A 252 4.20 -17.00 -2.32
N ILE A 253 4.26 -16.11 -3.29
CA ILE A 253 5.50 -15.52 -3.82
C ILE A 253 5.42 -13.98 -3.74
N ASP A 254 6.58 -13.35 -3.88
CA ASP A 254 6.84 -11.90 -3.81
C ASP A 254 5.63 -10.99 -4.15
N GLY A 255 5.36 -10.02 -3.28
CA GLY A 255 4.34 -8.99 -3.49
C GLY A 255 4.60 -8.12 -4.72
N GLY A 256 5.86 -7.96 -5.13
CA GLY A 256 6.25 -7.22 -6.33
C GLY A 256 5.73 -7.85 -7.62
N VAL A 257 5.53 -9.18 -7.64
CA VAL A 257 4.92 -9.90 -8.77
C VAL A 257 3.43 -9.57 -8.88
N ALA A 258 2.75 -9.41 -7.74
CA ALA A 258 1.33 -9.07 -7.70
C ALA A 258 1.10 -7.57 -7.93
N MET A 259 1.77 -6.72 -7.14
CA MET A 259 1.57 -5.28 -7.09
C MET A 259 2.88 -4.61 -6.67
N ASN A 260 3.74 -4.24 -7.62
CA ASN A 260 5.02 -3.61 -7.31
C ASN A 260 4.85 -2.24 -6.63
N ASN A 261 3.86 -1.46 -7.07
CA ASN A 261 3.41 -0.21 -6.45
C ASN A 261 1.98 -0.40 -5.89
N PRO A 262 1.80 -0.57 -4.57
CA PRO A 262 0.48 -0.85 -3.98
C PRO A 262 -0.39 0.41 -3.79
N THR A 263 -0.01 1.57 -4.35
CA THR A 263 -0.71 2.85 -4.12
C THR A 263 -2.18 2.80 -4.55
N ALA A 264 -2.47 2.23 -5.73
CA ALA A 264 -3.85 2.10 -6.20
C ALA A 264 -4.70 1.19 -5.30
N ALA A 265 -4.11 0.10 -4.76
CA ALA A 265 -4.80 -0.77 -3.82
C ALA A 265 -5.13 -0.03 -2.51
N ALA A 266 -4.21 0.81 -2.02
CA ALA A 266 -4.42 1.62 -0.82
C ALA A 266 -5.53 2.66 -1.01
N ILE A 267 -5.52 3.38 -2.14
CA ILE A 267 -6.57 4.36 -2.48
C ILE A 267 -7.93 3.64 -2.61
N THR A 268 -7.97 2.51 -3.32
CA THR A 268 -9.19 1.72 -3.50
C THR A 268 -9.73 1.23 -2.16
N HIS A 269 -8.87 0.76 -1.26
CA HIS A 269 -9.27 0.34 0.08
C HIS A 269 -9.92 1.50 0.85
N VAL A 270 -9.27 2.67 0.88
CA VAL A 270 -9.81 3.85 1.59
C VAL A 270 -11.14 4.30 1.01
N LEU A 271 -11.27 4.38 -0.31
CA LEU A 271 -12.49 4.85 -0.96
C LEU A 271 -13.67 3.89 -0.78
N ASN A 272 -13.43 2.58 -0.64
CA ASN A 272 -14.50 1.58 -0.53
C ASN A 272 -14.81 1.16 0.92
N ASN A 273 -13.88 1.31 1.85
CA ASN A 273 -14.10 0.97 3.26
C ASN A 273 -14.77 2.14 4.02
N LYS A 274 -16.05 2.37 3.76
CA LYS A 274 -16.84 3.44 4.40
C LYS A 274 -17.04 3.26 5.91
N HIS A 275 -16.81 2.06 6.43
CA HIS A 275 -16.84 1.82 7.87
C HIS A 275 -15.69 2.54 8.57
N GLU A 276 -14.49 2.49 8.01
CA GLU A 276 -13.32 3.18 8.58
C GLU A 276 -13.12 4.60 8.01
N PHE A 277 -13.56 4.85 6.77
CA PHE A 277 -13.40 6.12 6.05
C PHE A 277 -14.73 6.67 5.53
N PRO A 278 -15.70 6.99 6.41
CA PRO A 278 -17.07 7.33 6.02
C PRO A 278 -17.20 8.60 5.17
N PHE A 279 -16.26 9.52 5.28
CA PHE A 279 -16.32 10.84 4.63
C PHE A 279 -15.39 10.99 3.42
N CYS A 280 -14.56 9.99 3.12
CA CYS A 280 -13.66 10.04 1.97
C CYS A 280 -14.42 9.61 0.71
N ASN A 281 -14.64 10.52 -0.25
CA ASN A 281 -15.45 10.26 -1.45
C ASN A 281 -14.65 10.28 -2.75
N GLY A 282 -13.50 10.97 -2.75
CA GLY A 282 -12.62 11.04 -3.91
C GLY A 282 -11.18 11.27 -3.52
N VAL A 283 -10.33 11.40 -4.54
CA VAL A 283 -8.89 11.63 -4.36
C VAL A 283 -8.58 13.01 -3.78
N GLU A 284 -9.50 13.98 -3.88
CA GLU A 284 -9.36 15.29 -3.24
C GLU A 284 -9.32 15.20 -1.70
N ASP A 285 -9.91 14.14 -1.14
CA ASP A 285 -9.98 13.85 0.29
C ASP A 285 -8.77 13.05 0.78
N LEU A 286 -7.75 12.87 -0.07
CA LEU A 286 -6.57 12.06 0.23
C LEU A 286 -5.29 12.91 0.27
N LEU A 287 -4.38 12.51 1.16
CA LEU A 287 -2.97 12.91 1.16
C LEU A 287 -2.13 11.64 1.01
N VAL A 288 -1.43 11.48 -0.11
CA VAL A 288 -0.77 10.22 -0.46
C VAL A 288 0.73 10.44 -0.64
N VAL A 289 1.53 9.76 0.17
CA VAL A 289 2.99 9.64 0.02
C VAL A 289 3.31 8.28 -0.58
N SER A 290 3.83 8.27 -1.80
CA SER A 290 4.24 7.06 -2.51
C SER A 290 5.75 7.02 -2.67
N LEU A 291 6.39 5.97 -2.15
CA LEU A 291 7.84 5.82 -2.07
C LEU A 291 8.31 4.68 -2.97
N GLY A 292 9.09 5.00 -3.99
CA GLY A 292 9.75 4.03 -4.84
C GLY A 292 11.18 3.70 -4.37
N ASN A 293 11.73 2.58 -4.85
CA ASN A 293 13.07 2.09 -4.48
C ASN A 293 14.15 2.33 -5.54
N GLY A 294 13.90 3.31 -6.42
CA GLY A 294 14.77 3.69 -7.51
C GLY A 294 14.65 2.74 -8.69
N VAL A 295 14.66 3.29 -9.89
CA VAL A 295 14.60 2.52 -11.14
C VAL A 295 15.95 1.90 -11.46
N SER A 296 15.94 0.60 -11.75
CA SER A 296 17.10 -0.08 -12.30
C SER A 296 17.21 0.25 -13.80
N ASN A 297 18.40 0.14 -14.37
CA ASN A 297 18.55 0.05 -15.81
C ASN A 297 18.91 -1.40 -16.14
N PRO A 298 17.94 -2.33 -16.11
CA PRO A 298 18.21 -3.73 -16.38
C PRO A 298 18.58 -3.92 -17.86
N ASP A 299 19.58 -4.76 -18.12
CA ASP A 299 19.78 -5.32 -19.46
C ASP A 299 18.59 -6.26 -19.78
N CYS A 300 18.19 -6.36 -21.04
CA CYS A 300 17.08 -7.20 -21.53
C CYS A 300 17.41 -8.71 -21.45
N SER A 301 17.65 -9.22 -20.25
CA SER A 301 17.89 -10.64 -19.97
C SER A 301 16.66 -11.26 -19.29
N ALA A 302 16.43 -12.55 -19.50
CA ALA A 302 15.28 -13.26 -18.93
C ALA A 302 15.12 -13.10 -17.40
N PRO A 303 16.21 -13.11 -16.58
CA PRO A 303 16.09 -12.87 -15.13
C PRO A 303 15.56 -11.47 -14.78
N ASN A 304 15.77 -10.47 -15.64
CA ASN A 304 15.36 -9.10 -15.38
C ASN A 304 13.95 -8.79 -15.89
N LEU A 305 13.27 -9.71 -16.59
CA LEU A 305 11.93 -9.46 -17.12
C LEU A 305 10.89 -9.23 -16.04
N VAL A 306 10.99 -9.95 -14.91
CA VAL A 306 10.11 -9.76 -13.75
C VAL A 306 10.30 -8.35 -13.19
N GLN A 307 11.56 -7.91 -13.07
CA GLN A 307 11.89 -6.57 -12.60
C GLN A 307 11.39 -5.49 -13.56
N ILE A 308 11.62 -5.63 -14.87
CA ILE A 308 11.12 -4.70 -15.89
C ILE A 308 9.59 -4.62 -15.84
N SER A 309 8.91 -5.75 -15.70
CA SER A 309 7.44 -5.80 -15.62
C SER A 309 6.94 -5.12 -14.35
N GLY A 310 7.60 -5.34 -13.21
CA GLY A 310 7.28 -4.67 -11.95
C GLY A 310 7.52 -3.16 -12.00
N GLU A 311 8.63 -2.70 -12.55
CA GLU A 311 8.93 -1.27 -12.74
C GLU A 311 7.93 -0.61 -13.70
N GLY A 312 7.58 -1.29 -14.81
CA GLY A 312 6.55 -0.83 -15.74
C GLY A 312 5.17 -0.75 -15.10
N ALA A 313 4.79 -1.74 -14.28
CA ALA A 313 3.55 -1.70 -13.50
C ALA A 313 3.56 -0.55 -12.49
N SER A 314 4.68 -0.30 -11.80
CA SER A 314 4.82 0.84 -10.89
C SER A 314 4.62 2.18 -11.59
N ASP A 315 5.17 2.33 -12.80
CA ASP A 315 5.06 3.54 -13.61
C ASP A 315 3.63 3.77 -14.11
N MET A 316 2.92 2.72 -14.54
CA MET A 316 1.51 2.82 -14.92
C MET A 316 0.63 3.25 -13.74
N ILE A 317 0.88 2.70 -12.54
CA ILE A 317 0.14 3.11 -11.34
C ILE A 317 0.46 4.56 -10.97
N ASP A 318 1.73 4.97 -11.04
CA ASP A 318 2.13 6.37 -10.80
C ASP A 318 1.44 7.31 -11.79
N GLU A 319 1.41 7.00 -13.09
CA GLU A 319 0.70 7.79 -14.11
C GLU A 319 -0.82 7.85 -13.88
N ALA A 320 -1.44 6.72 -13.55
CA ALA A 320 -2.88 6.65 -13.30
C ALA A 320 -3.29 7.44 -12.05
N VAL A 321 -2.57 7.27 -10.94
CA VAL A 321 -2.79 8.03 -9.71
C VAL A 321 -2.52 9.50 -9.97
N SER A 322 -1.41 9.82 -10.62
CA SER A 322 -1.08 11.18 -11.04
C SER A 322 -2.24 11.85 -11.78
N LYS A 323 -2.80 11.17 -12.79
CA LYS A 323 -3.95 11.67 -13.53
C LYS A 323 -5.17 11.90 -12.63
N ALA A 324 -5.48 10.95 -11.75
CA ALA A 324 -6.65 11.05 -10.87
C ALA A 324 -6.59 12.31 -10.00
N PHE A 325 -5.40 12.66 -9.48
CA PHE A 325 -5.21 13.88 -8.70
C PHE A 325 -5.26 15.18 -9.55
N GLY A 326 -5.14 15.12 -10.89
CA GLY A 326 -5.36 16.25 -11.80
C GLY A 326 -4.60 17.52 -11.40
N GLU A 327 -5.23 18.70 -11.43
CA GLU A 327 -4.62 19.96 -10.96
C GLU A 327 -4.30 19.98 -9.45
N SER A 328 -4.87 19.06 -8.66
CA SER A 328 -4.57 18.87 -7.23
C SER A 328 -3.22 18.17 -6.98
N MET A 329 -2.50 17.82 -8.05
CA MET A 329 -1.13 17.30 -8.09
C MET A 329 -0.18 17.90 -7.06
N THR A 330 -0.21 19.22 -6.89
CA THR A 330 0.88 19.91 -6.19
C THR A 330 0.82 19.82 -4.67
N SER A 331 -0.31 19.43 -4.09
CA SER A 331 -0.50 19.40 -2.63
C SER A 331 -0.88 18.04 -2.05
N ASN A 332 -1.55 17.16 -2.80
CA ASN A 332 -2.18 15.97 -2.23
C ASN A 332 -1.53 14.63 -2.58
N TYR A 333 -0.69 14.57 -3.61
CA TYR A 333 0.05 13.36 -3.98
C TYR A 333 1.53 13.68 -4.17
N VAL A 334 2.41 12.92 -3.51
CA VAL A 334 3.84 12.99 -3.74
C VAL A 334 4.40 11.62 -4.04
N ARG A 335 5.10 11.51 -5.17
CA ARG A 335 5.89 10.36 -5.56
C ARG A 335 7.37 10.68 -5.38
N ILE A 336 8.06 9.93 -4.51
CA ILE A 336 9.52 10.00 -4.36
C ILE A 336 10.13 8.78 -5.05
N GLN A 337 10.97 9.02 -6.07
CA GLN A 337 11.63 7.97 -6.84
C GLN A 337 13.05 8.42 -7.19
N GLY A 338 14.01 7.50 -7.10
CA GLY A 338 15.41 7.73 -7.48
C GLY A 338 15.62 7.49 -8.98
N ASN A 339 16.37 8.38 -9.64
CA ASN A 339 16.68 8.23 -11.07
C ASN A 339 17.91 7.33 -11.28
N GLY A 340 17.76 6.32 -12.13
CA GLY A 340 18.82 5.35 -12.46
C GLY A 340 19.93 5.86 -13.39
N PHE A 341 19.90 7.14 -13.82
CA PHE A 341 20.85 7.68 -14.80
C PHE A 341 22.28 7.82 -14.24
N ASP A 342 22.46 8.23 -12.98
CA ASP A 342 23.79 8.26 -12.32
C ASP A 342 24.19 6.92 -11.70
N ALA A 343 23.23 6.00 -11.52
CA ALA A 343 23.49 4.66 -10.98
C ALA A 343 24.39 3.82 -11.92
N LYS A 344 24.44 4.09 -13.23
CA LYS A 344 25.30 3.34 -14.19
C LYS A 344 26.80 3.38 -13.84
N LYS A 345 27.30 4.45 -13.22
CA LYS A 345 28.70 4.52 -12.75
C LYS A 345 28.92 3.80 -11.42
N CYS A 346 27.90 3.67 -10.59
CA CYS A 346 28.03 3.12 -9.24
C CYS A 346 27.68 1.64 -9.12
N PHE A 347 26.79 1.11 -9.97
CA PHE A 347 26.16 -0.21 -9.79
C PHE A 347 26.65 -1.31 -10.75
N LYS A 348 27.62 -1.02 -11.64
CA LYS A 348 28.15 -1.99 -12.64
C LYS A 348 28.95 -3.19 -12.06
N LYS A 349 29.07 -3.33 -10.75
CA LYS A 349 29.71 -4.50 -10.12
C LYS A 349 29.04 -4.85 -8.79
N SER A 350 28.43 -6.03 -8.76
CA SER A 350 28.08 -6.85 -7.59
C SER A 350 28.52 -6.28 -6.24
N MET A 351 27.57 -5.67 -5.51
CA MET A 351 27.80 -4.99 -4.23
C MET A 351 27.61 -5.93 -3.02
N HIS A 352 28.65 -6.68 -2.64
CA HIS A 352 28.62 -7.54 -1.43
C HIS A 352 29.87 -7.50 -0.53
N SER A 353 30.44 -6.32 -0.26
CA SER A 353 31.32 -6.13 0.91
C SER A 353 30.69 -5.14 1.92
N SER A 354 31.02 -5.26 3.20
CA SER A 354 30.56 -4.36 4.28
C SER A 354 31.01 -2.89 4.10
N THR A 355 32.02 -2.65 3.26
CA THR A 355 32.43 -1.31 2.80
C THR A 355 31.36 -0.64 1.93
N ASN A 356 30.40 -1.41 1.41
CA ASN A 356 29.39 -0.94 0.47
C ASN A 356 28.16 -0.30 1.12
N ASP A 357 27.82 -0.62 2.37
CA ASP A 357 26.59 -0.10 2.98
C ASP A 357 26.67 1.42 3.20
N LYS A 358 27.83 1.93 3.62
CA LYS A 358 28.09 3.38 3.70
C LYS A 358 28.01 4.05 2.33
N LYS A 359 28.51 3.39 1.29
CA LYS A 359 28.45 3.88 -0.10
C LYS A 359 27.01 3.86 -0.62
N LEU A 360 26.23 2.84 -0.30
CA LEU A 360 24.81 2.73 -0.64
C LEU A 360 24.01 3.86 0.03
N LEU A 361 24.25 4.10 1.31
CA LEU A 361 23.63 5.23 2.02
C LEU A 361 24.00 6.57 1.36
N ALA A 362 25.27 6.78 1.01
CA ALA A 362 25.69 8.00 0.29
C ALA A 362 25.02 8.16 -1.08
N ILE A 363 24.84 7.05 -1.83
CA ILE A 363 24.12 7.06 -3.11
C ILE A 363 22.65 7.40 -2.89
N VAL A 364 22.02 6.82 -1.87
CA VAL A 364 20.62 7.08 -1.53
C VAL A 364 20.41 8.54 -1.12
N GLU A 365 21.34 9.14 -0.36
CA GLU A 365 21.31 10.58 -0.07
C GLU A 365 21.40 11.40 -1.36
N ALA A 366 22.30 11.03 -2.28
CA ALA A 366 22.40 11.70 -3.56
C ALA A 366 21.08 11.59 -4.35
N MET A 367 20.40 10.44 -4.34
CA MET A 367 19.09 10.25 -4.97
C MET A 367 18.00 11.16 -4.38
N LEU A 368 18.06 11.49 -3.09
CA LEU A 368 17.15 12.45 -2.46
C LEU A 368 17.43 13.90 -2.87
N THR A 369 18.68 14.21 -3.21
CA THR A 369 19.05 15.54 -3.75
C THR A 369 18.78 15.69 -5.24
N GLN A 370 18.43 14.62 -5.95
CA GLN A 370 18.08 14.69 -7.37
C GLN A 370 16.78 15.46 -7.57
N LYS A 371 16.68 16.09 -8.74
CA LYS A 371 15.42 16.64 -9.25
C LYS A 371 14.36 15.54 -9.33
N ASN A 372 13.18 15.83 -8.79
CA ASN A 372 12.07 14.89 -8.80
C ASN A 372 11.55 14.68 -10.24
N VAL A 373 10.98 13.50 -10.46
CA VAL A 373 10.35 13.13 -11.73
C VAL A 373 8.88 12.88 -11.48
N GLU A 374 8.03 13.60 -12.21
CA GLU A 374 6.58 13.46 -12.17
C GLU A 374 6.10 12.75 -13.43
N SER A 375 5.09 11.89 -13.27
CA SER A 375 4.39 11.30 -14.40
C SER A 375 3.34 12.27 -14.94
N VAL A 376 3.42 12.54 -16.24
CA VAL A 376 2.48 13.40 -16.97
C VAL A 376 1.74 12.55 -17.98
N LEU A 377 0.42 12.52 -17.86
CA LEU A 377 -0.46 11.68 -18.66
C LEU A 377 -0.15 11.80 -20.17
N PHE A 378 0.09 10.66 -20.82
CA PHE A 378 0.42 10.54 -22.26
C PHE A 378 1.64 11.34 -22.73
N ARG A 379 2.39 11.95 -21.80
CA ARG A 379 3.64 12.69 -22.06
C ARG A 379 4.83 12.04 -21.34
N GLY A 380 4.61 10.93 -20.66
CA GLY A 380 5.62 10.20 -19.91
C GLY A 380 6.11 10.99 -18.71
N LYS A 381 7.38 10.78 -18.37
CA LYS A 381 8.02 11.35 -17.18
C LYS A 381 8.62 12.73 -17.46
N LYS A 382 8.30 13.72 -16.61
CA LYS A 382 8.85 15.07 -16.65
C LYS A 382 9.73 15.32 -15.42
N VAL A 383 10.96 15.79 -15.66
CA VAL A 383 11.84 16.25 -14.58
C VAL A 383 11.39 17.64 -14.12
N VAL A 384 11.14 17.79 -12.82
CA VAL A 384 10.73 19.04 -12.18
C VAL A 384 11.92 19.71 -11.50
N GLU A 385 11.89 21.02 -11.30
CA GLU A 385 13.02 21.73 -10.70
C GLU A 385 13.24 21.40 -9.22
N LYS A 386 12.15 21.13 -8.49
CA LYS A 386 12.19 20.75 -7.07
C LYS A 386 12.87 19.40 -6.88
N ARG A 387 13.67 19.28 -5.83
CA ARG A 387 14.32 18.00 -5.47
C ARG A 387 13.34 17.06 -4.77
N ASN A 388 13.71 15.79 -4.71
CA ASN A 388 12.98 14.79 -3.92
C ASN A 388 12.88 15.20 -2.44
N SER A 389 13.98 15.68 -1.85
CA SER A 389 14.00 16.20 -0.47
C SER A 389 13.03 17.37 -0.27
N ASP A 390 13.05 18.36 -1.15
CA ASP A 390 12.26 19.59 -1.00
C ASP A 390 10.76 19.29 -1.07
N LYS A 391 10.38 18.35 -1.94
CA LYS A 391 8.99 17.87 -2.03
C LYS A 391 8.56 17.11 -0.78
N LEU A 392 9.42 16.23 -0.28
CA LEU A 392 9.16 15.48 0.95
C LEU A 392 8.96 16.41 2.14
N GLU A 393 9.82 17.43 2.27
CA GLU A 393 9.71 18.45 3.33
C GLU A 393 8.42 19.25 3.22
N SER A 394 8.09 19.72 2.02
CA SER A 394 6.82 20.41 1.76
C SER A 394 5.61 19.55 2.15
N PHE A 395 5.65 18.26 1.82
CA PHE A 395 4.56 17.33 2.11
C PHE A 395 4.47 16.96 3.60
N ALA A 396 5.62 16.89 4.30
CA ALA A 396 5.63 16.73 5.75
C ALA A 396 4.91 17.88 6.46
N GLY A 397 5.08 19.12 5.97
CA GLY A 397 4.32 20.27 6.43
C GLY A 397 2.81 20.11 6.24
N GLU A 398 2.36 19.61 5.09
CA GLU A 398 0.93 19.32 4.84
C GLU A 398 0.38 18.21 5.75
N LEU A 399 1.16 17.17 6.04
CA LEU A 399 0.77 16.11 6.98
C LEU A 399 0.60 16.66 8.41
N VAL A 400 1.48 17.56 8.85
CA VAL A 400 1.38 18.22 10.17
C VAL A 400 0.20 19.18 10.21
N LYS A 401 0.00 20.01 9.18
CA LYS A 401 -1.18 20.88 9.07
C LYS A 401 -2.48 20.09 9.15
N GLU A 402 -2.57 18.98 8.43
CA GLU A 402 -3.74 18.10 8.49
C GLU A 402 -3.89 17.45 9.87
N HIS A 403 -2.79 17.04 10.51
CA HIS A 403 -2.83 16.50 11.87
C HIS A 403 -3.36 17.52 12.89
N GLU A 404 -2.88 18.77 12.85
CA GLU A 404 -3.36 19.84 13.74
C GLU A 404 -4.81 20.21 13.45
N ARG A 405 -5.19 20.32 12.17
CA ARG A 405 -6.57 20.61 11.77
C ARG A 405 -7.55 19.60 12.35
N ARG A 406 -7.20 18.31 12.36
CA ARG A 406 -8.04 17.25 12.91
C ARG A 406 -8.22 17.32 14.42
N LYS A 407 -7.28 17.89 15.18
CA LYS A 407 -7.46 18.09 16.64
C LYS A 407 -8.59 19.07 16.96
N LEU A 408 -8.89 19.96 16.03
CA LEU A 408 -9.97 20.95 16.13
C LEU A 408 -11.26 20.48 15.44
N SER A 409 -11.24 19.34 14.75
CA SER A 409 -12.40 18.79 14.06
C SER A 409 -13.36 18.13 15.03
N ILE A 410 -14.64 18.46 14.92
CA ILE A 410 -15.71 17.85 15.72
C ILE A 410 -15.97 16.41 15.26
N LEU A 411 -15.77 16.13 13.97
CA LEU A 411 -16.00 14.81 13.39
C LEU A 411 -14.68 14.04 13.21
N PRO A 412 -14.63 12.74 13.59
CA PRO A 412 -13.48 11.91 13.31
C PRO A 412 -13.37 11.66 11.81
N THR A 413 -12.22 11.97 11.24
CA THR A 413 -11.92 11.70 9.82
C THR A 413 -11.87 10.20 9.53
N VAL A 414 -11.40 9.42 10.50
CA VAL A 414 -11.16 7.98 10.38
C VAL A 414 -11.64 7.29 11.65
N VAL A 415 -12.29 6.14 11.49
CA VAL A 415 -12.88 5.35 12.58
C VAL A 415 -12.30 3.93 12.53
N PHE A 416 -11.18 3.70 13.22
CA PHE A 416 -10.53 2.38 13.18
C PHE A 416 -11.27 1.34 14.01
N LYS A 417 -11.42 0.14 13.46
CA LYS A 417 -11.84 -1.02 14.25
C LYS A 417 -10.78 -1.34 15.31
N GLN A 418 -11.21 -1.52 16.55
CA GLN A 418 -10.36 -2.00 17.64
C GLN A 418 -10.65 -3.47 17.93
N ASN A 419 -9.64 -4.20 18.40
CA ASN A 419 -9.82 -5.52 19.00
C ASN A 419 -10.73 -5.36 20.23
N SER A 420 -12.04 -5.58 20.07
CA SER A 420 -12.91 -5.82 21.21
C SER A 420 -12.51 -7.17 21.81
N PRO A 421 -12.14 -7.26 23.09
CA PRO A 421 -12.01 -8.57 23.73
C PRO A 421 -13.37 -9.25 23.58
N ARG A 422 -13.42 -10.38 22.87
CA ARG A 422 -14.58 -11.27 22.89
C ARG A 422 -14.82 -11.59 24.37
N THR A 423 -15.86 -11.01 24.97
CA THR A 423 -16.48 -11.61 26.13
C THR A 423 -16.97 -12.96 25.64
N SER A 424 -16.28 -14.02 26.04
CA SER A 424 -16.74 -15.38 25.85
C SER A 424 -18.10 -15.51 26.52
N SER A 425 -19.17 -15.28 25.78
CA SER A 425 -20.46 -15.88 26.14
C SER A 425 -20.27 -17.37 25.94
N ALA A 426 -19.94 -18.05 27.03
CA ALA A 426 -19.96 -19.48 27.12
C ALA A 426 -21.37 -19.95 26.76
N THR A 427 -21.54 -20.50 25.56
CA THR A 427 -22.72 -21.32 25.26
C THR A 427 -22.53 -22.62 26.03
N VAL A 428 -23.07 -22.66 27.25
CA VAL A 428 -23.32 -23.90 27.98
C VAL A 428 -24.27 -24.71 27.10
N SER A 429 -23.71 -25.61 26.29
CA SER A 429 -24.49 -26.67 25.65
C SER A 429 -24.65 -27.75 26.70
N THR A 430 -25.80 -27.71 27.38
CA THR A 430 -26.28 -28.77 28.25
C THR A 430 -26.26 -30.09 27.51
N VAL A 431 -25.45 -31.02 28.03
CA VAL A 431 -25.58 -32.45 27.75
C VAL A 431 -26.95 -32.88 28.25
N SER A 432 -27.85 -33.24 27.35
CA SER A 432 -29.05 -34.02 27.67
C SER A 432 -28.85 -35.41 27.11
N SER A 433 -28.35 -36.30 27.96
CA SER A 433 -28.58 -37.73 27.86
C SER A 433 -30.05 -38.02 28.11
N TYR A 434 -30.73 -38.65 27.14
CA TYR A 434 -31.64 -39.80 27.30
C TYR A 434 -31.88 -40.44 25.94
#